data_AF-A0A369KCW0-F1
#
_entry.id   AF-A0A369KCW0-F1
#
_cell.length_a   1.000
_cell.length_b   1.000
_cell.length_c   1.000
_cell.angle_alpha   90.00
_cell.angle_beta   90.00
_cell.angle_gamma   90.00
#
_symmetry.space_group_name_H-M   'P 1'
#
loop_
_entity.id
_entity.type
_entity.pdbx_description
1 polymer ?
#
loop_
_entity_poly.entity_id
_entity_poly.type
_entity_poly.pdbx_seq_one_letter_code
_entity_poly.pdbx_strand_id
1 'polypeptide(L)'
;MPVHCQVKSVPSLGCTLHMLMGTCDYSLDDSDIFDTRTKYKTVDRKVCPVPSYMPDESNQMFQPVTIPQLPPLSLNPPLLENFVPTERLTHEHLDVILASVPEGFLQPREIDLLVDILQTRELGLAFVDSECGTFSDEFYPDYEISVIEHTP
;
A
#
# COMPACT_ATOMS: atom_id res chain seq x y z
N MET A 1 -35.50 6.35 -3.26
CA MET A 1 -34.50 5.76 -4.18
C MET A 1 -33.19 5.69 -3.42
N PRO A 2 -32.39 4.61 -3.52
CA PRO A 2 -31.14 4.53 -2.79
C PRO A 2 -30.18 5.62 -3.27
N VAL A 3 -29.49 6.26 -2.32
CA VAL A 3 -28.45 7.26 -2.60
C VAL A 3 -27.12 6.52 -2.52
N HIS A 4 -26.28 6.66 -3.55
CA HIS A 4 -24.99 5.98 -3.63
C HIS A 4 -23.91 6.83 -2.96
N CYS A 5 -23.14 6.24 -2.04
CA CYS A 5 -21.96 6.86 -1.46
C CYS A 5 -20.71 6.22 -2.06
N GLN A 6 -19.94 7.00 -2.82
CA GLN A 6 -18.69 6.58 -3.42
C GLN A 6 -17.59 6.57 -2.35
N VAL A 7 -17.03 5.40 -2.06
CA VAL A 7 -15.82 5.28 -1.24
C VAL A 7 -14.64 5.21 -2.21
N LYS A 8 -14.04 6.37 -2.47
CA LYS A 8 -12.85 6.46 -3.31
C LYS A 8 -11.68 5.74 -2.65
N SER A 9 -10.90 4.99 -3.42
CA SER A 9 -9.56 4.58 -3.02
C SER A 9 -8.78 5.86 -2.66
N VAL A 10 -8.35 5.96 -1.40
CA VAL A 10 -7.58 7.11 -0.93
C VAL A 10 -6.17 6.92 -1.48
N PRO A 11 -5.61 7.84 -2.29
CA PRO A 11 -4.22 7.75 -2.68
C PRO A 11 -3.38 7.78 -1.40
N SER A 12 -2.45 6.84 -1.27
CA SER A 12 -1.54 6.73 -0.13
C SER A 12 -0.68 7.99 -0.02
N LEU A 13 -1.18 9.01 0.66
CA LEU A 13 -0.30 10.04 1.20
C LEU A 13 0.56 9.36 2.26
N GLY A 14 1.85 9.26 1.97
CA GLY A 14 2.86 8.58 2.76
C GLY A 14 2.77 8.89 4.25
N CYS A 15 2.49 7.86 5.04
CA CYS A 15 2.74 7.88 6.47
C CYS A 15 4.24 7.66 6.70
N THR A 16 5.02 8.74 6.76
CA THR A 16 6.40 8.62 7.25
C THR A 16 6.37 8.39 8.76
N LEU A 17 6.51 7.14 9.18
CA LEU A 17 6.58 6.76 10.60
C LEU A 17 7.98 7.04 11.14
N HIS A 18 8.23 8.27 11.60
CA HIS A 18 9.40 8.56 12.42
C HIS A 18 9.16 8.02 13.83
N MET A 19 9.78 6.89 14.16
CA MET A 19 9.67 6.23 15.46
C MET A 19 10.57 6.93 16.49
N LEU A 20 10.21 8.15 16.89
CA LEU A 20 10.76 8.80 18.07
C LEU A 20 9.61 9.47 18.83
N MET A 21 9.49 9.08 20.09
CA MET A 21 8.53 9.53 21.10
C MET A 21 8.08 10.99 20.92
N GLY A 22 6.81 11.21 20.61
CA GLY A 22 6.15 12.51 20.75
C GLY A 22 5.59 13.10 19.45
N THR A 23 4.25 13.10 19.39
CA THR A 23 3.37 13.97 18.58
C THR A 23 3.72 14.11 17.09
N CYS A 24 2.99 13.36 16.26
CA CYS A 24 2.85 13.62 14.84
C CYS A 24 2.10 14.93 14.62
N ASP A 25 2.82 15.99 14.24
CA ASP A 25 2.24 17.20 13.65
C ASP A 25 1.87 16.88 12.19
N TYR A 26 0.59 16.63 11.97
CA TYR A 26 -0.02 16.51 10.65
C TYR A 26 -0.34 17.94 10.18
N SER A 27 0.36 18.42 9.17
CA SER A 27 0.03 19.67 8.48
C SER A 27 -1.25 19.45 7.68
N LEU A 28 -2.39 19.56 8.37
CA LEU A 28 -3.73 19.64 7.77
C LEU A 28 -3.78 20.93 6.95
N ASP A 29 -4.02 20.83 5.65
CA ASP A 29 -4.36 21.99 4.83
C ASP A 29 -5.50 22.76 5.51
N ASP A 30 -5.18 24.00 5.89
CA ASP A 30 -5.88 24.86 6.86
C ASP A 30 -7.30 25.32 6.46
N SER A 31 -7.95 24.70 5.46
CA SER A 31 -9.30 25.12 5.04
C SER A 31 -10.46 24.43 5.77
N ASP A 32 -10.22 23.44 6.63
CA ASP A 32 -11.30 22.74 7.37
C ASP A 32 -11.05 22.56 8.89
N ILE A 33 -10.17 23.37 9.49
CA ILE A 33 -10.01 23.46 10.95
C ILE A 33 -10.93 24.57 11.50
N PHE A 34 -12.20 24.27 11.75
CA PHE A 34 -13.02 24.96 12.76
C PHE A 34 -14.22 24.08 13.17
N ASP A 35 -14.04 23.21 14.18
CA ASP A 35 -14.97 23.13 15.32
C ASP A 35 -14.34 22.26 16.43
N THR A 36 -13.44 22.85 17.21
CA THR A 36 -12.82 22.21 18.38
C THR A 36 -13.82 22.19 19.55
N ARG A 37 -14.81 21.27 19.46
CA ARG A 37 -15.63 20.59 20.48
C ARG A 37 -16.91 20.10 19.78
N THR A 38 -16.77 19.20 18.82
CA THR A 38 -17.92 18.79 18.00
C THR A 38 -18.94 18.06 18.87
N LYS A 39 -20.09 18.72 19.07
CA LYS A 39 -21.34 18.03 19.43
C LYS A 39 -21.47 16.82 18.51
N TYR A 40 -21.78 15.67 19.10
CA TYR A 40 -22.00 14.43 18.35
C TYR A 40 -22.88 14.69 17.12
N LYS A 41 -22.51 14.14 15.95
CA LYS A 41 -23.25 14.35 14.69
C LYS A 41 -24.74 14.08 14.92
N THR A 42 -25.56 15.08 14.68
CA THR A 42 -27.02 14.98 14.81
C THR A 42 -27.54 13.89 13.88
N VAL A 43 -28.65 13.24 14.26
CA VAL A 43 -29.12 12.01 13.61
C VAL A 43 -29.44 12.23 12.12
N ASP A 44 -29.99 13.40 11.79
CA ASP A 44 -30.26 13.87 10.43
C ASP A 44 -29.00 13.99 9.55
N ARG A 45 -27.82 14.18 10.15
CA ARG A 45 -26.52 14.28 9.46
C ARG A 45 -25.76 12.96 9.42
N LYS A 46 -26.31 11.89 10.00
CA LYS A 46 -25.68 10.57 9.96
C LYS A 46 -26.04 9.87 8.65
N VAL A 47 -25.01 9.42 7.96
CA VAL A 47 -25.13 8.48 6.84
C VAL A 47 -25.22 7.08 7.44
N CYS A 48 -26.37 6.43 7.27
CA CYS A 48 -26.60 5.08 7.74
C CYS A 48 -26.43 4.10 6.57
N PRO A 49 -25.29 3.40 6.47
CA PRO A 49 -25.13 2.37 5.45
C PRO A 49 -26.15 1.26 5.71
N VAL A 50 -26.75 0.75 4.65
CA VAL A 50 -27.69 -0.37 4.78
C VAL A 50 -26.89 -1.65 4.93
N PRO A 51 -27.17 -2.49 5.94
CA PRO A 51 -26.70 -3.88 5.95
C PRO A 51 -27.54 -4.66 4.92
N SER A 52 -27.33 -4.37 3.64
CA SER A 52 -27.93 -5.06 2.50
C SER A 52 -26.91 -5.98 1.85
N TYR A 53 -27.39 -6.96 1.10
CA TYR A 53 -26.57 -7.62 0.08
C TYR A 53 -26.08 -6.58 -0.93
N MET A 54 -24.91 -6.85 -1.52
CA MET A 54 -24.23 -5.95 -2.45
C MET A 54 -25.20 -5.54 -3.58
N PRO A 55 -25.49 -4.24 -3.74
CA PRO A 55 -26.61 -3.78 -4.56
C PRO A 55 -26.40 -4.02 -6.06
N ASP A 56 -25.14 -4.04 -6.51
CA ASP A 56 -24.77 -4.32 -7.89
C ASP A 56 -23.52 -5.21 -7.92
N GLU A 57 -23.72 -6.50 -8.21
CA GLU A 57 -22.61 -7.46 -8.33
C GLU A 57 -21.69 -7.14 -9.51
N SER A 58 -22.19 -6.40 -10.52
CA SER A 58 -21.42 -6.06 -11.72
C SER A 58 -20.35 -5.00 -11.46
N ASN A 59 -20.53 -4.14 -10.45
CA ASN A 59 -19.53 -3.15 -10.03
C ASN A 59 -18.30 -3.78 -9.37
N GLN A 60 -18.35 -5.06 -8.99
CA GLN A 60 -17.21 -5.81 -8.47
C GLN A 60 -16.74 -6.90 -9.45
N MET A 61 -16.82 -6.64 -10.74
CA MET A 61 -16.21 -7.50 -11.75
C MET A 61 -14.70 -7.22 -11.84
N PHE A 62 -13.91 -8.06 -11.18
CA PHE A 62 -12.46 -8.01 -11.28
C PHE A 62 -12.00 -8.37 -12.69
N GLN A 63 -11.16 -7.52 -13.27
CA GLN A 63 -10.49 -7.84 -14.53
C GLN A 63 -9.39 -8.88 -14.27
N PRO A 64 -9.25 -9.91 -15.12
CA PRO A 64 -8.19 -10.89 -14.97
C PRO A 64 -6.83 -10.23 -15.22
N VAL A 65 -5.93 -10.33 -14.25
CA VAL A 65 -4.54 -9.86 -14.40
C VAL A 65 -3.77 -10.86 -15.25
N THR A 66 -3.15 -10.38 -16.34
CA THR A 66 -2.22 -11.22 -17.12
C THR A 66 -0.88 -11.26 -16.42
N ILE A 67 -0.52 -12.41 -15.85
CA ILE A 67 0.78 -12.61 -15.21
C ILE A 67 1.82 -12.83 -16.31
N PRO A 68 2.83 -11.97 -16.46
CA PRO A 68 3.87 -12.17 -17.45
C PRO A 68 4.70 -13.40 -17.10
N GLN A 69 5.26 -14.07 -18.12
CA GLN A 69 6.21 -15.14 -17.86
C GLN A 69 7.46 -14.56 -17.20
N LEU A 70 7.86 -15.16 -16.08
CA LEU A 70 9.06 -14.73 -15.36
C LEU A 70 10.31 -15.11 -16.18
N PRO A 71 11.29 -14.19 -16.29
CA PRO A 71 12.56 -14.55 -16.89
C PRO A 71 13.26 -15.64 -16.06
N PRO A 72 14.07 -16.50 -16.70
CA PRO A 72 14.88 -17.47 -15.97
C PRO A 72 15.86 -16.74 -15.05
N LEU A 73 16.25 -17.42 -13.96
CA LEU A 73 17.25 -16.89 -13.05
C LEU A 73 18.61 -16.72 -13.76
N SER A 74 19.35 -15.68 -13.37
CA SER A 74 20.71 -15.49 -13.85
C SER A 74 21.59 -16.64 -13.38
N LEU A 75 22.23 -17.34 -14.32
CA LEU A 75 23.22 -18.37 -13.98
C LEU A 75 24.53 -17.75 -13.49
N ASN A 76 24.77 -16.49 -13.83
CA ASN A 76 25.98 -15.76 -13.47
C ASN A 76 25.62 -14.39 -12.89
N PRO A 77 25.07 -14.34 -11.65
CA PRO A 77 24.80 -13.06 -11.00
C PRO A 77 26.09 -12.28 -10.76
N PRO A 78 26.01 -10.93 -10.73
CA PRO A 78 27.09 -10.07 -10.26
C PRO A 78 27.52 -10.47 -8.85
N LEU A 79 28.82 -10.33 -8.56
CA LEU A 79 29.32 -10.53 -7.19
C LEU A 79 28.75 -9.44 -6.28
N LEU A 80 28.40 -9.80 -5.04
CA LEU A 80 27.94 -8.86 -4.01
C LEU A 80 28.89 -7.65 -3.85
N GLU A 81 30.20 -7.84 -4.00
CA GLU A 81 31.20 -6.77 -3.92
C GLU A 81 31.00 -5.66 -4.98
N ASN A 82 30.41 -6.00 -6.13
CA ASN A 82 30.12 -5.07 -7.20
C ASN A 82 28.71 -4.47 -7.10
N PHE A 83 28.02 -4.67 -5.98
CA PHE A 83 26.69 -4.14 -5.76
C PHE A 83 26.69 -2.62 -5.85
N VAL A 84 25.78 -2.08 -6.67
CA VAL A 84 25.55 -0.65 -6.82
C VAL A 84 24.18 -0.34 -6.22
N PRO A 85 24.11 0.51 -5.17
CA PRO A 85 22.84 0.92 -4.58
C PRO A 85 21.89 1.54 -5.59
N THR A 86 20.62 1.21 -5.46
CA THR A 86 19.55 1.80 -6.27
C THR A 86 18.71 2.75 -5.42
N GLU A 87 17.61 3.28 -5.98
CA GLU A 87 16.75 4.22 -5.28
C GLU A 87 16.13 3.60 -4.01
N ARG A 88 15.65 2.35 -4.10
CA ARG A 88 15.00 1.66 -2.97
C ARG A 88 15.91 0.69 -2.22
N LEU A 89 16.81 0.01 -2.93
CA LEU A 89 17.73 -0.96 -2.33
C LEU A 89 19.06 -0.28 -2.01
N THR A 90 19.14 0.33 -0.84
CA THR A 90 20.37 0.92 -0.30
C THR A 90 21.25 -0.15 0.38
N HIS A 91 22.50 0.18 0.70
CA HIS A 91 23.35 -0.73 1.50
C HIS A 91 22.75 -1.06 2.86
N GLU A 92 22.18 -0.06 3.56
CA GLU A 92 21.56 -0.25 4.88
C GLU A 92 20.38 -1.23 4.80
N HIS A 93 19.55 -1.07 3.76
CA HIS A 93 18.42 -1.96 3.50
C HIS A 93 18.86 -3.38 3.15
N LEU A 94 19.89 -3.51 2.31
CA LEU A 94 20.48 -4.80 1.96
C LEU A 94 21.04 -5.50 3.21
N ASP A 95 21.75 -4.78 4.08
CA ASP A 95 22.32 -5.32 5.31
C ASP A 95 21.22 -5.84 6.26
N VAL A 96 20.10 -5.13 6.39
CA VAL A 96 18.93 -5.59 7.17
C VAL A 96 18.38 -6.89 6.59
N ILE A 97 18.26 -6.99 5.26
CA ILE A 97 17.79 -8.21 4.60
C ILE A 97 18.77 -9.37 4.84
N LEU A 98 20.07 -9.16 4.65
CA LEU A 98 21.07 -10.21 4.86
C LEU A 98 21.19 -10.63 6.33
N ALA A 99 21.01 -9.71 7.28
CA ALA A 99 20.97 -10.03 8.71
C ALA A 99 19.78 -10.91 9.10
N SER A 100 18.70 -10.89 8.31
CA SER A 100 17.55 -11.79 8.51
C SER A 100 17.84 -13.24 8.07
N VAL A 101 18.86 -13.44 7.23
CA VAL A 101 19.26 -14.75 6.74
C VAL A 101 20.15 -15.44 7.77
N PRO A 102 19.78 -16.64 8.27
CA PRO A 102 20.63 -17.37 9.21
C PRO A 102 22.00 -17.73 8.61
N GLU A 103 23.04 -17.72 9.44
CA GLU A 103 24.38 -18.14 9.02
C GLU A 103 24.37 -19.58 8.46
N GLY A 104 25.01 -19.77 7.30
CA GLY A 104 25.09 -21.05 6.62
C GLY A 104 23.82 -21.50 5.88
N PHE A 105 22.74 -20.71 5.90
CA PHE A 105 21.52 -21.01 5.13
C PHE A 105 21.73 -20.84 3.62
N LEU A 106 22.38 -19.76 3.21
CA LEU A 106 22.75 -19.51 1.81
C LEU A 106 24.25 -19.66 1.60
N GLN A 107 24.64 -20.27 0.49
CA GLN A 107 26.01 -20.26 0.00
C GLN A 107 26.38 -18.86 -0.52
N PRO A 108 27.68 -18.50 -0.59
CA PRO A 108 28.11 -17.20 -1.09
C PRO A 108 27.54 -16.86 -2.48
N ARG A 109 27.46 -17.87 -3.36
CA ARG A 109 26.90 -17.70 -4.72
C ARG A 109 25.38 -17.52 -4.73
N GLU A 110 24.68 -18.06 -3.74
CA GLU A 110 23.23 -17.87 -3.60
C GLU A 110 22.92 -16.48 -3.03
N ILE A 111 23.81 -15.92 -2.21
CA ILE A 111 23.73 -14.51 -1.76
C ILE A 111 23.88 -13.56 -2.95
N ASP A 112 24.87 -13.80 -3.84
CA ASP A 112 25.01 -13.02 -5.09
C ASP A 112 23.69 -13.03 -5.90
N LEU A 113 23.09 -14.21 -6.05
CA LEU A 113 21.83 -14.38 -6.79
C LEU A 113 20.65 -13.68 -6.10
N LEU A 114 20.57 -13.76 -4.76
CA LEU A 114 19.55 -13.08 -3.99
C LEU A 114 19.59 -11.57 -4.25
N VAL A 115 20.78 -10.97 -4.19
CA VAL A 115 20.98 -9.53 -4.40
C VAL A 115 20.60 -9.13 -5.83
N ASP A 116 20.98 -9.92 -6.84
CA ASP A 116 20.60 -9.71 -8.24
C ASP A 116 19.06 -9.71 -8.43
N ILE A 117 18.35 -10.63 -7.75
CA ILE A 117 16.89 -10.71 -7.77
C ILE A 117 16.26 -9.50 -7.07
N LEU A 118 16.77 -9.10 -5.91
CA LEU A 118 16.27 -7.94 -5.15
C LEU A 118 16.44 -6.66 -5.95
N GLN A 119 17.60 -6.48 -6.58
CA GLN A 119 17.89 -5.32 -7.42
C GLN A 119 17.00 -5.29 -8.66
N THR A 120 16.83 -6.43 -9.35
CA THR A 120 15.95 -6.54 -10.52
C THR A 120 14.48 -6.28 -10.19
N ARG A 121 14.07 -6.52 -8.94
CA ARG A 121 12.68 -6.37 -8.48
C ARG A 121 12.52 -5.32 -7.40
N GLU A 122 13.36 -4.30 -7.40
CA GLU A 122 13.39 -3.29 -6.33
C GLU A 122 12.04 -2.57 -6.11
N LEU A 123 11.23 -2.40 -7.16
CA LEU A 123 9.90 -1.78 -7.08
C LEU A 123 8.90 -2.60 -6.27
N GLY A 124 9.17 -3.89 -6.06
CA GLY A 124 8.38 -4.75 -5.17
C GLY A 124 8.78 -4.64 -3.71
N LEU A 125 9.86 -3.93 -3.38
CA LEU A 125 10.31 -3.70 -2.01
C LEU A 125 9.71 -2.39 -1.49
N ALA A 126 9.32 -2.41 -0.23
CA ALA A 126 8.84 -1.25 0.51
C ALA A 126 9.49 -1.23 1.91
N PHE A 127 10.25 -0.17 2.18
CA PHE A 127 10.88 0.11 3.47
C PHE A 127 10.15 1.22 4.23
N VAL A 128 9.46 2.10 3.50
CA VAL A 128 8.58 3.14 4.06
C VAL A 128 7.16 2.99 3.53
N ASP A 129 6.16 3.48 4.26
CA ASP A 129 4.75 3.33 3.88
C ASP A 129 4.42 3.96 2.52
N SER A 130 5.17 4.99 2.09
CA SER A 130 5.00 5.61 0.77
C SER A 130 5.45 4.70 -0.39
N GLU A 131 6.27 3.69 -0.12
CA GLU A 131 6.72 2.71 -1.11
C GLU A 131 5.79 1.51 -1.21
N CYS A 132 4.88 1.33 -0.23
CA CYS A 132 3.88 0.29 -0.24
C CYS A 132 2.99 0.42 -1.48
N GLY A 133 2.81 -0.69 -2.19
CA GLY A 133 1.94 -0.73 -3.36
C GLY A 133 0.47 -0.50 -2.97
N THR A 134 -0.26 0.18 -3.86
CA THR A 134 -1.72 0.29 -3.80
C THR A 134 -2.35 -0.59 -4.89
N PHE A 135 -3.64 -0.92 -4.72
CA PHE A 135 -4.38 -1.56 -5.79
C PHE A 135 -4.57 -0.60 -6.97
N SER A 136 -4.49 -1.14 -8.19
CA SER A 136 -4.79 -0.38 -9.39
C SER A 136 -6.30 -0.32 -9.61
N ASP A 137 -6.80 0.89 -9.88
CA ASP A 137 -8.22 1.15 -10.17
C ASP A 137 -8.71 0.37 -11.41
N GLU A 138 -7.80 -0.03 -12.31
CA GLU A 138 -8.12 -0.87 -13.48
C GLU A 138 -8.61 -2.27 -13.08
N PHE A 139 -7.99 -2.85 -12.04
CA PHE A 139 -8.29 -4.20 -11.58
C PHE A 139 -9.23 -4.20 -10.36
N TYR A 140 -9.21 -3.14 -9.56
CA TYR A 140 -9.97 -2.97 -8.33
C TYR A 140 -10.73 -1.64 -8.37
N PRO A 141 -11.91 -1.60 -9.00
CA PRO A 141 -12.72 -0.40 -9.03
C PRO A 141 -13.25 -0.03 -7.64
N ASP A 142 -13.62 1.24 -7.46
CA ASP A 142 -14.20 1.75 -6.22
C ASP A 142 -15.47 1.01 -5.81
N TYR A 143 -15.63 0.80 -4.50
CA TYR A 143 -16.80 0.14 -3.95
C TYR A 143 -17.91 1.15 -3.64
N GLU A 144 -19.13 0.85 -4.10
CA GLU A 144 -20.32 1.64 -3.80
C GLU A 144 -21.14 1.04 -2.65
N ILE A 145 -21.16 1.73 -1.50
CA ILE A 145 -22.03 1.34 -0.38
C ILE A 145 -23.41 1.96 -0.57
N SER A 146 -24.45 1.13 -0.56
CA SER A 146 -25.83 1.61 -0.52
C SER A 146 -26.15 2.33 0.78
N VAL A 147 -26.78 3.51 0.68
CA VAL A 147 -27.21 4.32 1.81
C VAL A 147 -28.74 4.51 1.78
N ILE A 148 -29.36 4.45 2.96
CA ILE A 148 -30.75 4.89 3.16
C ILE A 148 -30.78 6.37 3.52
N GLU A 149 -31.62 7.13 2.81
CA GLU A 149 -31.92 8.52 3.16
C GLU A 149 -32.64 8.59 4.51
N HIS A 150 -32.14 9.42 5.41
CA HIS A 150 -32.72 9.62 6.73
C HIS A 150 -34.05 10.38 6.62
N THR A 151 -35.15 9.81 7.15
CA THR A 151 -36.43 10.52 7.27
C THR A 151 -36.55 11.09 8.69
N PRO A 152 -36.81 12.40 8.87
CA PRO A 152 -36.89 13.05 10.19
C PRO A 152 -38.12 12.65 11.00
#